data_AF-A0A519LBJ9-F1
#
_entry.id   AF-A0A519LBJ9-F1
#
_cell.length_a   1.000
_cell.length_b   1.000
_cell.length_c   1.000
_cell.angle_alpha   90.00
_cell.angle_beta   90.00
_cell.angle_gamma   90.00
#
_symmetry.space_group_name_H-M   'P 1'
#
loop_
_entity.id
_entity.type
_entity.pdbx_description
1 polymer ?
#
loop_
_entity_poly.entity_id
_entity_poly.type
_entity_poly.pdbx_seq_one_letter_code
_entity_poly.pdbx_strand_id
1 'polypeptide(L)'
;MIDLLKQQYDMICSAREVELSFLKGFSDSQLITPVSAFNNKTLIYFAVHINQVYIHWIGKFALELDMPYIDEESVKTIAQVGKLFEQTNLLLERFFEKFAGHLDQEIDKDFSGKKIKTSALQLFTHVITHEFH
;
A
#
# COMPACT_ATOMS: atom_id res chain seq x y z
N MET A 1 -2.57 10.83 -19.13
CA MET A 1 -2.96 9.55 -18.49
C MET A 1 -2.29 9.40 -17.14
N ILE A 2 -0.96 9.58 -17.03
CA ILE A 2 -0.28 9.54 -15.73
C ILE A 2 -0.84 10.55 -14.71
N ASP A 3 -1.22 11.76 -15.17
CA ASP A 3 -1.82 12.77 -14.30
C ASP A 3 -3.18 12.34 -13.73
N LEU A 4 -3.96 11.56 -14.48
CA LEU A 4 -5.22 11.00 -14.01
C LEU A 4 -4.97 9.96 -12.92
N LEU A 5 -3.95 9.10 -13.07
CA LEU A 5 -3.60 8.12 -12.04
C LEU A 5 -3.07 8.79 -10.77
N LYS A 6 -2.28 9.87 -10.91
CA LYS A 6 -1.85 10.69 -9.77
C LYS A 6 -3.05 11.30 -9.04
N GLN A 7 -4.00 11.89 -9.78
CA GLN A 7 -5.25 12.40 -9.19
C GLN A 7 -6.06 11.30 -8.49
N GLN A 8 -6.14 10.10 -9.06
CA GLN A 8 -6.79 8.97 -8.39
C GLN A 8 -6.06 8.60 -7.10
N TYR A 9 -4.73 8.58 -7.12
CA TYR A 9 -3.96 8.31 -5.91
C TYR A 9 -4.12 9.40 -4.85
N ASP A 10 -4.21 10.67 -5.24
CA ASP A 10 -4.50 11.78 -4.32
C ASP A 10 -5.87 11.61 -3.63
N MET A 11 -6.87 11.06 -4.33
CA MET A 11 -8.16 10.71 -3.73
C MET A 11 -8.03 9.58 -2.71
N ILE A 12 -7.19 8.58 -2.98
CA ILE A 12 -6.89 7.50 -2.03
C ILE A 12 -6.18 8.06 -0.80
N CYS A 13 -5.17 8.91 -0.98
CA CYS A 13 -4.49 9.61 0.09
C CYS A 13 -5.46 10.39 0.97
N SER A 14 -6.39 11.13 0.36
CA SER A 14 -7.42 11.90 1.07
C SER A 14 -8.36 11.01 1.89
N ALA A 15 -8.80 9.88 1.34
CA ALA A 15 -9.64 8.92 2.06
C ALA A 15 -8.89 8.30 3.26
N ARG A 16 -7.64 7.89 3.05
CA ARG A 16 -6.76 7.40 4.10
C ARG A 16 -6.53 8.43 5.21
N GLU A 17 -6.38 9.71 4.88
CA GLU A 17 -6.22 10.76 5.90
C GLU A 17 -7.44 10.86 6.83
N VAL A 18 -8.65 10.64 6.32
CA VAL A 18 -9.87 10.56 7.13
C VAL A 18 -9.81 9.36 8.08
N GLU A 19 -9.43 8.19 7.57
CA GLU A 19 -9.27 6.98 8.40
C GLU A 19 -8.21 7.17 9.49
N LEU A 20 -7.01 7.64 9.13
CA LEU A 20 -5.94 7.89 10.08
C LEU A 20 -6.34 8.93 11.13
N SER A 21 -7.13 9.94 10.74
CA SER A 21 -7.64 10.94 11.68
C SER A 21 -8.66 10.36 12.64
N PHE A 22 -9.53 9.45 12.19
CA PHE A 22 -10.42 8.69 13.06
C PHE A 22 -9.63 7.81 14.05
N LEU A 23 -8.60 7.11 13.56
CA LEU A 23 -7.76 6.22 14.37
C LEU A 23 -6.93 6.97 15.43
N LYS A 24 -6.59 8.25 15.22
CA LYS A 24 -5.94 9.10 16.25
C LYS A 24 -6.77 9.27 17.52
N GLY A 25 -8.08 9.02 17.48
CA GLY A 25 -8.95 9.05 18.66
C GLY A 25 -8.79 7.85 19.60
N PHE A 26 -8.04 6.82 19.20
CA PHE A 26 -7.83 5.60 19.97
C PHE A 26 -6.49 5.65 20.71
N SER A 27 -6.43 5.02 21.88
CA SER A 27 -5.15 4.76 22.55
C SER A 27 -4.35 3.69 21.82
N ASP A 28 -3.02 3.70 21.96
CA ASP A 28 -2.14 2.67 21.37
C ASP A 28 -2.57 1.25 21.76
N SER A 29 -3.02 1.03 23.00
CA SER A 29 -3.53 -0.26 23.45
C SER A 29 -4.77 -0.70 22.66
N GLN A 30 -5.68 0.22 22.35
CA GLN A 30 -6.87 -0.09 21.57
C GLN A 30 -6.53 -0.40 20.12
N LEU A 31 -5.54 0.29 19.54
CA LEU A 31 -5.08 0.06 18.15
C LEU A 31 -4.52 -1.35 17.95
N ILE A 32 -3.85 -1.90 18.96
CA ILE A 32 -3.23 -3.24 18.93
C ILE A 32 -4.09 -4.33 19.58
N THR A 33 -5.30 -4.01 20.04
CA THR A 33 -6.21 -5.02 20.61
C THR A 33 -6.95 -5.74 19.48
N PRO A 34 -6.94 -7.09 19.46
CA PRO A 34 -7.74 -7.87 18.51
C PRO A 34 -9.23 -7.56 18.59
N VAL A 35 -9.87 -7.38 17.43
CA VAL A 35 -11.32 -7.16 17.32
C VAL A 35 -11.98 -8.41 16.75
N SER A 36 -12.93 -8.99 17.48
CA SER A 36 -13.59 -10.24 17.07
C SER A 36 -14.31 -10.15 15.73
N ALA A 37 -14.97 -9.01 15.46
CA ALA A 37 -15.63 -8.72 14.19
C ALA A 37 -14.65 -8.64 13.00
N PHE A 38 -13.36 -8.47 13.26
CA PHE A 38 -12.30 -8.43 12.25
C PHE A 38 -11.46 -9.70 12.25
N ASN A 39 -12.08 -10.86 12.51
CA ASN A 39 -11.39 -12.15 12.60
C ASN A 39 -10.21 -12.14 13.58
N ASN A 40 -10.37 -11.42 14.70
CA ASN A 40 -9.34 -11.20 15.72
C ASN A 40 -8.07 -10.51 15.18
N LYS A 41 -8.19 -9.70 14.12
CA LYS A 41 -7.14 -8.78 13.67
C LYS A 41 -7.23 -7.46 14.42
N THR A 42 -6.11 -6.76 14.48
CA THR A 42 -5.98 -5.43 15.10
C THR A 42 -6.23 -4.34 14.05
N LEU A 43 -6.41 -3.08 14.48
CA LEU A 43 -6.52 -1.96 13.53
C LEU A 43 -5.16 -1.72 12.82
N ILE A 44 -4.06 -1.90 13.55
CA ILE A 44 -2.71 -1.82 13.00
C ILE A 44 -2.44 -2.90 11.95
N TYR A 45 -2.97 -4.11 12.14
CA TYR A 45 -2.84 -5.20 11.16
C TYR A 45 -3.24 -4.76 9.76
N PHE A 46 -4.41 -4.12 9.63
CA PHE A 46 -4.92 -3.69 8.32
C PHE A 46 -4.05 -2.61 7.69
N ALA A 47 -3.62 -1.62 8.46
CA ALA A 47 -2.71 -0.59 7.97
C ALA A 47 -1.37 -1.19 7.50
N VAL A 48 -0.80 -2.12 8.26
CA VAL A 48 0.44 -2.83 7.87
C VAL A 48 0.21 -3.68 6.63
N HIS A 49 -0.91 -4.41 6.55
CA HIS A 49 -1.28 -5.26 5.41
C HIS A 49 -1.36 -4.45 4.11
N ILE A 50 -2.03 -3.29 4.12
CA ILE A 50 -2.08 -2.39 2.96
C ILE A 50 -0.66 -2.01 2.50
N ASN A 51 0.20 -1.57 3.42
CA ASN A 51 1.58 -1.19 3.08
C ASN A 51 2.38 -2.37 2.53
N GLN A 52 2.18 -3.58 3.04
CA GLN A 52 2.83 -4.78 2.50
C GLN A 52 2.38 -5.11 1.07
N VAL A 53 1.12 -4.85 0.71
CA VAL A 53 0.61 -5.01 -0.67
C VAL A 53 1.33 -4.05 -1.62
N TYR A 54 1.53 -2.79 -1.22
CA TYR A 54 2.34 -1.84 -2.00
C TYR A 54 3.80 -2.26 -2.11
N ILE A 55 4.43 -2.71 -1.02
CA ILE A 55 5.80 -3.23 -1.04
C ILE A 55 5.91 -4.42 -2.00
N HIS A 56 4.95 -5.35 -1.96
CA HIS A 56 4.94 -6.54 -2.79
C HIS A 56 4.81 -6.21 -4.28
N TRP A 57 3.77 -5.46 -4.66
CA TRP A 57 3.42 -5.24 -6.06
C TRP A 57 4.14 -4.05 -6.70
N ILE A 58 4.29 -2.95 -5.97
CA ILE A 58 4.94 -1.76 -6.51
C ILE A 58 6.45 -1.85 -6.29
N GLY A 59 6.87 -2.07 -5.05
CA GLY A 59 8.30 -2.09 -4.70
C GLY A 59 9.04 -3.26 -5.32
N LYS A 60 8.70 -4.48 -4.91
CA LYS A 60 9.40 -5.70 -5.32
C LYS A 60 9.04 -6.15 -6.73
N PHE A 61 7.76 -6.14 -7.11
CA PHE A 61 7.35 -6.59 -8.44
C PHE A 61 7.60 -5.53 -9.52
N ALA A 62 6.98 -4.35 -9.47
CA ALA A 62 7.10 -3.40 -10.58
C ALA A 62 8.46 -2.68 -10.63
N LEU A 63 8.98 -2.26 -9.48
CA LEU A 63 10.21 -1.48 -9.37
C LEU A 63 11.46 -2.33 -9.14
N GLU A 64 11.32 -3.60 -8.76
CA GLU A 64 12.42 -4.55 -8.51
C GLU A 64 13.36 -4.10 -7.38
N LEU A 65 12.79 -3.41 -6.39
CA LEU A 65 13.52 -2.95 -5.21
C LEU A 65 13.69 -4.08 -4.21
N ASP A 66 14.87 -4.16 -3.62
CA ASP A 66 15.11 -4.99 -2.45
C ASP A 66 14.62 -4.27 -1.19
N MET A 67 13.35 -4.49 -0.85
CA MET A 67 12.72 -3.93 0.34
C MET A 67 12.32 -5.06 1.30
N PRO A 68 12.61 -4.98 2.60
CA PRO A 68 12.07 -5.94 3.55
C PRO A 68 10.54 -5.76 3.69
N TYR A 69 9.85 -6.84 4.03
CA TYR A 69 8.48 -6.74 4.50
C TYR A 69 8.45 -6.15 5.92
N ILE A 70 7.32 -5.55 6.27
CA ILE A 70 7.15 -4.91 7.58
C ILE A 70 6.88 -6.00 8.62
N ASP A 71 7.65 -5.97 9.71
CA ASP A 71 7.32 -6.74 10.91
C ASP A 71 6.14 -6.07 11.61
N GLU A 72 4.98 -6.72 11.57
CA GLU A 72 3.74 -6.21 12.16
C GLU A 72 3.87 -5.94 13.67
N GLU A 73 4.61 -6.78 14.39
CA GLU A 73 4.76 -6.64 15.85
C GLU A 73 5.58 -5.39 16.23
N SER A 74 6.34 -4.85 15.29
CA SER A 74 7.13 -3.62 15.46
C SER A 74 6.29 -2.34 15.39
N VAL A 75 5.06 -2.41 14.89
CA VAL A 75 4.15 -1.27 14.69
C VAL A 75 3.10 -1.26 15.78
N LYS A 76 3.05 -0.20 16.59
CA LYS A 76 2.16 -0.12 17.77
C LYS A 76 1.41 1.20 17.88
N THR A 77 1.74 2.17 17.05
CA THR A 77 1.22 3.54 17.15
C THR A 77 0.75 4.04 15.79
N ILE A 78 -0.23 4.94 15.80
CA ILE A 78 -0.72 5.58 14.58
C ILE A 78 0.36 6.45 13.90
N ALA A 79 1.31 6.99 14.67
CA ALA A 79 2.43 7.74 14.16
C ALA A 79 3.38 6.87 13.32
N GLN A 80 3.62 5.62 13.74
CA GLN A 80 4.40 4.66 12.94
C GLN A 80 3.66 4.31 11.65
N VAL A 81 2.34 4.10 11.72
CA VAL A 81 1.50 3.87 10.52
C VAL A 81 1.61 5.02 9.53
N GLY A 82 1.57 6.26 10.00
CA GLY A 82 1.77 7.44 9.14
C GLY A 82 3.09 7.38 8.37
N LYS A 83 4.19 7.02 9.05
CA LYS A 83 5.51 6.85 8.40
C LYS A 83 5.53 5.74 7.35
N LEU A 84 4.78 4.66 7.55
CA LEU A 84 4.65 3.60 6.53
C LEU A 84 3.97 4.15 5.27
N PHE A 85 2.89 4.92 5.43
CA PHE A 85 2.21 5.51 4.29
C PHE A 85 3.02 6.60 3.58
N GLU A 86 3.86 7.35 4.30
CA GLU A 86 4.86 8.22 3.66
C GLU A 86 5.81 7.43 2.76
N GLN A 87 6.27 6.25 3.19
CA GLN A 87 7.10 5.37 2.35
C GLN A 87 6.31 4.84 1.14
N THR A 88 5.04 4.49 1.32
CA THR A 88 4.14 4.07 0.24
C THR A 88 3.94 5.19 -0.79
N ASN A 89 3.80 6.44 -0.36
CA ASN A 89 3.71 7.59 -1.27
C ASN A 89 4.98 7.73 -2.12
N LEU A 90 6.16 7.65 -1.50
CA LEU A 90 7.45 7.71 -2.22
C LEU A 90 7.62 6.54 -3.21
N LEU A 91 7.10 5.36 -2.86
CA LEU A 91 7.05 4.19 -3.74
C LEU A 91 6.21 4.48 -4.98
N LEU A 92 5.05 5.12 -4.82
CA LEU A 92 4.15 5.47 -5.91
C LEU A 92 4.70 6.58 -6.79
N GLU A 93 5.39 7.56 -6.21
CA GLU A 93 6.12 8.58 -6.97
C GLU A 93 7.14 7.93 -7.92
N ARG A 94 8.00 7.04 -7.40
CA ARG A 94 8.97 6.30 -8.23
C ARG A 94 8.31 5.43 -9.28
N PHE A 95 7.17 4.82 -8.94
CA PHE A 95 6.38 4.04 -9.89
C PHE A 95 5.88 4.90 -11.04
N PHE A 96 5.30 6.07 -10.74
CA PHE A 96 4.83 6.99 -11.76
C PHE A 96 5.95 7.53 -12.63
N GLU A 97 7.13 7.80 -12.06
CA GLU A 97 8.31 8.20 -12.82
C GLU A 97 8.77 7.10 -13.79
N LYS A 98 8.88 5.85 -13.31
CA LYS A 98 9.33 4.72 -14.13
C LYS A 98 8.37 4.41 -15.29
N PHE A 99 7.06 4.46 -15.05
CA PHE A 99 6.05 4.05 -16.02
C PHE A 99 5.33 5.22 -16.72
N ALA A 100 5.81 6.45 -16.54
CA ALA A 100 5.30 7.61 -17.26
C ALA A 100 5.36 7.36 -18.78
N GLY A 101 4.21 7.43 -19.45
CA GLY A 101 4.09 7.20 -20.90
C GLY A 101 4.00 5.73 -21.33
N HIS A 102 4.13 4.76 -20.43
CA HIS A 102 4.22 3.33 -20.74
C HIS A 102 3.32 2.48 -19.82
N LEU A 103 2.17 3.02 -19.42
CA LEU A 103 1.28 2.38 -18.44
C LEU A 103 0.69 1.04 -18.90
N ASP A 104 0.53 0.87 -20.22
CA ASP A 104 0.05 -0.36 -20.84
C ASP A 104 1.18 -1.35 -21.17
N GLN A 105 2.44 -1.00 -20.86
CA GLN A 105 3.56 -1.90 -21.06
C GLN A 105 3.37 -3.14 -20.19
N GLU A 106 3.48 -4.30 -20.84
CA GLU A 106 3.40 -5.58 -20.18
C GLU A 106 4.66 -5.87 -19.36
N ILE A 107 4.44 -6.33 -18.14
CA ILE A 107 5.42 -6.86 -17.22
C ILE A 107 5.13 -8.36 -17.12
N ASP A 108 5.97 -9.16 -17.76
CA ASP A 108 5.91 -10.63 -17.74
C ASP A 108 7.15 -11.16 -17.02
N LYS A 109 6.96 -11.72 -15.82
CA LYS A 109 8.05 -12.30 -15.05
C LYS A 109 7.62 -13.39 -14.09
N ASP A 110 8.57 -14.22 -13.70
CA ASP A 110 8.41 -15.12 -12.57
C ASP A 110 8.56 -14.32 -11.27
N PHE A 111 7.53 -14.38 -10.42
CA PHE A 111 7.53 -13.74 -9.13
C PHE A 111 6.89 -14.65 -8.09
N SER A 112 7.64 -14.91 -7.02
CA SER A 112 7.25 -15.85 -5.96
C SER A 112 6.86 -17.25 -6.51
N GLY A 113 7.56 -17.73 -7.55
CA GLY A 113 7.35 -19.05 -8.15
C GLY A 113 6.13 -19.14 -9.06
N LYS A 114 5.60 -17.99 -9.50
CA LYS A 114 4.47 -17.90 -10.43
C LYS A 114 4.84 -17.00 -11.59
N LYS A 115 4.49 -17.42 -12.81
CA LYS A 115 4.51 -16.53 -13.97
C LYS A 115 3.35 -15.55 -13.87
N ILE A 116 3.67 -14.27 -13.78
CA ILE A 116 2.70 -13.18 -13.69
C ILE A 116 2.88 -12.31 -14.92
N LYS A 117 1.77 -12.06 -15.61
CA LYS A 117 1.68 -11.18 -16.78
C LYS A 117 0.64 -10.11 -16.49
N THR A 118 1.07 -8.86 -16.44
CA THR A 118 0.23 -7.71 -16.03
C THR A 118 0.81 -6.42 -16.61
N SER A 119 0.07 -5.31 -16.60
CA SER A 119 0.59 -3.98 -16.94
C SER A 119 0.79 -3.09 -15.71
N ALA A 120 1.53 -2.00 -15.86
CA ALA A 120 1.65 -1.00 -14.82
C ALA A 120 0.28 -0.41 -14.43
N LEU A 121 -0.61 -0.18 -15.38
CA LEU A 121 -1.99 0.26 -15.11
C LEU A 121 -2.76 -0.76 -14.26
N GLN A 122 -2.66 -2.05 -14.58
CA GLN A 122 -3.33 -3.12 -13.82
C GLN A 122 -2.79 -3.22 -12.40
N LEU A 123 -1.48 -3.14 -12.21
CA LEU A 123 -0.85 -3.15 -10.89
C LEU A 123 -1.27 -1.94 -10.05
N PHE A 124 -1.20 -0.74 -10.63
CA PHE A 124 -1.65 0.48 -9.95
C PHE A 124 -3.12 0.36 -9.52
N THR A 125 -3.98 -0.06 -10.45
CA THR A 125 -5.41 -0.27 -10.18
C THR A 125 -5.62 -1.29 -9.05
N HIS A 126 -4.88 -2.41 -9.06
CA HIS A 126 -4.97 -3.42 -8.02
C HIS A 126 -4.62 -2.85 -6.64
N VAL A 127 -3.50 -2.16 -6.49
CA VAL A 127 -3.06 -1.68 -5.17
C VAL A 127 -4.00 -0.60 -4.61
N ILE A 128 -4.48 0.34 -5.44
CA ILE A 128 -5.39 1.38 -4.96
C ILE A 128 -6.78 0.85 -4.60
N THR A 129 -7.29 -0.13 -5.36
CA THR A 129 -8.58 -0.75 -5.06
C THR A 129 -8.49 -1.69 -3.85
N HIS A 130 -7.33 -2.30 -3.62
CA HIS A 130 -7.07 -3.07 -2.42
C HIS A 130 -6.94 -2.17 -1.17
N GLU A 131 -6.33 -0.99 -1.26
CA GLU A 131 -6.31 -0.04 -0.13
C GLU A 131 -7.72 0.47 0.22
N PHE A 132 -8.57 0.67 -0.79
CA PHE A 132 -9.94 1.14 -0.56
C PHE A 132 -10.88 0.05 0.00
N HIS A 133 -10.56 -1.23 -0.22
CA HIS A 133 -11.35 -2.37 0.24
C HIS A 133 -11.19 -2.62 1.74
#